data_AF-A0A7K2CV53-F1
#
_entry.id   AF-A0A7K2CV53-F1
#
_cell.length_a   1.000
_cell.length_b   1.000
_cell.length_c   1.000
_cell.angle_alpha   90.00
_cell.angle_beta   90.00
_cell.angle_gamma   90.00
#
_symmetry.space_group_name_H-M   'P 1'
#
loop_
_entity.id
_entity.type
_entity.pdbx_description
1 polymer ?
#
loop_
_entity_poly.entity_id
_entity_poly.type
_entity_poly.pdbx_seq_one_letter_code
_entity_poly.pdbx_strand_id
1 'polypeptide(L)'
;MELSVLGETITDEWDASMLGCLDVETARSLILSTTIATFEVEASQNELDEMFDWEFDDEEMSCLREWVSDIDPAALAADEDDAAAYPAGFGIFECVPDLLIAFAAQGLGVAPEELSDEEKSCLQDWARGIDPTAFDADEGDPAVIEAGLGMFECVPDLLVSGVAQELENQGDETANTGPDDHADIREEATIAAVDAPIEGAIEDIWDIDFFAFQAEAGATYQIDVEPVTMSDPLLTLHDDFEELAYSDDYNDLAPRIYWEAPSTGTYFVAVEGYDPGTYTLTIAAQ
;
A
#
# COMPACT_ATOMS: atom_id res chain seq x y z
N MET A 1 -4.66 -7.95 -17.24
CA MET A 1 -4.84 -9.34 -17.75
C MET A 1 -5.70 -9.31 -19.02
N GLU A 2 -5.21 -9.74 -20.20
CA GLU A 2 -5.93 -9.51 -21.48
C GLU A 2 -7.16 -10.44 -21.71
N LEU A 3 -8.36 -9.98 -21.33
CA LEU A 3 -9.60 -10.69 -21.60
C LEU A 3 -10.13 -10.40 -23.01
N SER A 4 -9.70 -11.18 -24.01
CA SER A 4 -10.07 -10.94 -25.42
C SER A 4 -11.54 -11.30 -25.71
N VAL A 5 -12.42 -10.30 -25.70
CA VAL A 5 -13.80 -10.41 -26.22
C VAL A 5 -13.96 -9.50 -27.43
N LEU A 6 -14.36 -10.08 -28.57
CA LEU A 6 -14.63 -9.41 -29.86
C LEU A 6 -13.46 -8.68 -30.57
N GLY A 7 -12.24 -8.76 -30.07
CA GLY A 7 -11.03 -8.50 -30.87
C GLY A 7 -10.58 -7.03 -30.94
N GLU A 8 -10.96 -6.22 -29.96
CA GLU A 8 -10.27 -4.98 -29.61
C GLU A 8 -9.55 -5.17 -28.27
N THR A 9 -8.34 -4.64 -28.14
CA THR A 9 -7.53 -4.68 -26.91
C THR A 9 -8.09 -3.70 -25.90
N ILE A 10 -8.59 -4.21 -24.78
CA ILE A 10 -9.01 -3.41 -23.62
C ILE A 10 -7.75 -3.14 -22.80
N THR A 11 -7.38 -1.87 -22.65
CA THR A 11 -6.31 -1.41 -21.75
C THR A 11 -6.78 -1.42 -20.29
N ASP A 12 -5.86 -1.57 -19.34
CA ASP A 12 -6.13 -1.96 -17.93
C ASP A 12 -6.83 -0.90 -17.03
N GLU A 13 -7.89 -0.25 -17.50
CA GLU A 13 -8.89 0.46 -16.67
C GLU A 13 -10.26 -0.20 -16.88
N TRP A 14 -10.74 -0.94 -15.88
CA TRP A 14 -12.09 -1.51 -15.89
C TRP A 14 -13.11 -0.47 -15.38
N ASP A 15 -13.51 0.44 -16.27
CA ASP A 15 -14.54 1.43 -15.96
C ASP A 15 -15.90 0.74 -15.69
N ALA A 16 -16.37 0.84 -14.44
CA ALA A 16 -17.64 0.28 -13.99
C ALA A 16 -18.86 0.83 -14.77
N SER A 17 -18.73 1.98 -15.44
CA SER A 17 -19.76 2.52 -16.34
C SER A 17 -20.15 1.55 -17.48
N MET A 18 -19.26 0.61 -17.83
CA MET A 18 -19.53 -0.46 -18.79
C MET A 18 -20.64 -1.42 -18.33
N LEU A 19 -20.80 -1.65 -17.02
CA LEU A 19 -21.89 -2.48 -16.47
C LEU A 19 -23.27 -1.87 -16.78
N GLY A 20 -23.38 -0.54 -16.71
CA GLY A 20 -24.60 0.20 -17.04
C GLY A 20 -25.04 0.10 -18.50
N CYS A 21 -24.17 -0.41 -19.39
CA CYS A 21 -24.47 -0.66 -20.80
C CYS A 21 -24.91 -2.11 -21.11
N LEU A 22 -24.84 -3.03 -20.13
CA LEU A 22 -25.24 -4.43 -20.27
C LEU A 22 -26.69 -4.65 -19.79
N ASP A 23 -27.29 -5.80 -20.16
CA ASP A 23 -28.50 -6.26 -19.47
C ASP A 23 -28.15 -6.83 -18.09
N VAL A 24 -29.11 -6.82 -17.16
CA VAL A 24 -28.89 -7.16 -15.75
C VAL A 24 -28.38 -8.60 -15.56
N GLU A 25 -28.80 -9.56 -16.39
CA GLU A 25 -28.34 -10.95 -16.28
C GLU A 25 -26.89 -11.08 -16.77
N THR A 26 -26.54 -10.43 -17.89
CA THR A 26 -25.16 -10.38 -18.41
C THR A 26 -24.22 -9.62 -17.48
N ALA A 27 -24.64 -8.47 -16.92
CA ALA A 27 -23.83 -7.68 -15.99
C ALA A 27 -23.49 -8.47 -14.71
N ARG A 28 -24.49 -9.14 -14.12
CA ARG A 28 -24.32 -10.02 -12.96
C ARG A 28 -23.42 -11.22 -13.28
N SER A 29 -23.60 -11.85 -14.44
CA SER A 29 -22.71 -12.95 -14.86
C SER A 29 -21.26 -12.48 -15.03
N LEU A 30 -21.04 -11.24 -15.48
CA LEU A 30 -19.71 -10.67 -15.62
C LEU A 30 -19.09 -10.40 -14.25
N ILE A 31 -19.81 -9.71 -13.35
CA ILE A 31 -19.37 -9.46 -11.96
C ILE A 31 -18.92 -10.76 -11.30
N LEU A 32 -19.79 -11.79 -11.25
CA LEU A 32 -19.45 -13.07 -10.66
C LEU A 32 -18.20 -13.71 -11.28
N SER A 33 -18.08 -13.69 -12.62
CA SER A 33 -16.92 -14.28 -13.31
C SER A 33 -15.63 -13.51 -13.07
N THR A 34 -15.67 -12.19 -12.98
CA THR A 34 -14.50 -11.35 -12.68
C THR A 34 -14.08 -11.54 -11.24
N THR A 35 -15.03 -11.46 -10.29
CA THR A 35 -14.77 -11.68 -8.86
C THR A 35 -14.07 -13.02 -8.63
N ILE A 36 -14.60 -14.12 -9.18
CA ILE A 36 -13.95 -15.44 -9.07
C ILE A 36 -12.55 -15.43 -9.71
N ALA A 37 -12.43 -14.91 -10.93
CA ALA A 37 -11.15 -14.87 -11.65
C ALA A 37 -10.08 -13.98 -11.00
N THR A 38 -10.44 -13.06 -10.10
CA THR A 38 -9.49 -12.29 -9.28
C THR A 38 -8.81 -13.15 -8.21
N PHE A 39 -9.48 -14.20 -7.72
CA PHE A 39 -8.96 -15.06 -6.65
C PHE A 39 -8.56 -16.47 -7.12
N GLU A 40 -8.91 -16.90 -8.33
CA GLU A 40 -8.46 -18.16 -8.96
C GLU A 40 -7.13 -18.02 -9.76
N VAL A 41 -6.32 -16.98 -9.53
CA VAL A 41 -5.12 -16.72 -10.36
C VAL A 41 -3.94 -17.58 -9.91
N GLU A 42 -3.66 -18.68 -10.61
CA GLU A 42 -2.38 -19.39 -10.50
C GLU A 42 -1.21 -18.40 -10.68
N ALA A 43 -0.33 -18.32 -9.68
CA ALA A 43 0.83 -17.44 -9.63
C ALA A 43 1.60 -17.40 -10.97
N SER A 44 1.43 -16.29 -11.68
CA SER A 44 2.08 -16.01 -12.96
C SER A 44 3.53 -15.58 -12.71
N GLN A 45 4.45 -15.82 -13.65
CA GLN A 45 5.91 -15.68 -13.43
C GLN A 45 6.41 -14.21 -13.41
N ASN A 46 5.56 -13.27 -13.03
CA ASN A 46 5.88 -11.86 -12.81
C ASN A 46 5.57 -11.50 -11.35
N GLU A 47 6.44 -10.70 -10.73
CA GLU A 47 6.43 -10.32 -9.29
C GLU A 47 5.25 -9.41 -8.86
N LEU A 48 4.16 -9.36 -9.65
CA LEU A 48 2.91 -8.63 -9.36
C LEU A 48 1.65 -9.53 -9.41
N ASP A 49 1.79 -10.82 -9.77
CA ASP A 49 0.67 -11.78 -9.88
C ASP A 49 0.66 -12.84 -8.73
N GLU A 50 1.27 -12.56 -7.58
CA GLU A 50 1.24 -13.44 -6.39
C GLU A 50 0.09 -13.11 -5.42
N MET A 51 -1.09 -12.70 -5.92
CA MET A 51 -2.16 -12.26 -5.01
C MET A 51 -2.87 -13.43 -4.29
N PHE A 52 -3.65 -14.29 -4.98
CA PHE A 52 -4.33 -15.43 -4.34
C PHE A 52 -4.57 -16.63 -5.30
N ASP A 53 -4.38 -17.85 -4.78
CA ASP A 53 -4.75 -19.14 -5.38
C ASP A 53 -5.87 -19.77 -4.54
N TRP A 54 -7.12 -19.30 -4.74
CA TRP A 54 -8.30 -19.71 -3.98
C TRP A 54 -9.22 -20.63 -4.80
N GLU A 55 -9.44 -21.85 -4.32
CA GLU A 55 -10.45 -22.78 -4.89
C GLU A 55 -11.77 -22.65 -4.13
N PHE A 56 -12.79 -22.06 -4.76
CA PHE A 56 -14.12 -21.91 -4.16
C PHE A 56 -14.91 -23.22 -4.14
N ASP A 57 -15.53 -23.56 -3.01
CA ASP A 57 -16.34 -24.77 -2.87
C ASP A 57 -17.79 -24.63 -3.38
N ASP A 58 -18.55 -25.75 -3.41
CA ASP A 58 -19.95 -25.78 -3.90
C ASP A 58 -20.92 -24.90 -3.07
N GLU A 59 -20.65 -24.68 -1.77
CA GLU A 59 -21.46 -23.88 -0.84
C GLU A 59 -21.11 -22.39 -0.97
N GLU A 60 -19.82 -22.06 -0.99
CA GLU A 60 -19.30 -20.71 -1.29
C GLU A 60 -19.79 -20.21 -2.65
N MET A 61 -19.63 -21.04 -3.70
CA MET A 61 -20.14 -20.76 -5.05
C MET A 61 -21.67 -20.70 -5.12
N SER A 62 -22.40 -21.27 -4.15
CA SER A 62 -23.85 -21.07 -4.06
C SER A 62 -24.16 -19.70 -3.46
N CYS A 63 -23.46 -19.30 -2.40
CA CYS A 63 -23.60 -18.00 -1.76
C CYS A 63 -23.26 -16.85 -2.72
N LEU A 64 -22.11 -16.92 -3.41
CA LEU A 64 -21.68 -15.87 -4.35
C LEU A 64 -22.70 -15.63 -5.48
N ARG A 65 -23.39 -16.70 -5.94
CA ARG A 65 -24.47 -16.59 -6.94
C ARG A 65 -25.73 -15.93 -6.37
N GLU A 66 -26.03 -16.13 -5.09
CA GLU A 66 -27.15 -15.49 -4.40
C GLU A 66 -26.85 -14.01 -4.14
N TRP A 67 -25.68 -13.69 -3.60
CA TRP A 67 -25.17 -12.33 -3.40
C TRP A 67 -25.18 -11.49 -4.69
N VAL A 68 -24.57 -11.98 -5.77
CA VAL A 68 -24.59 -11.28 -7.07
C VAL A 68 -26.02 -11.13 -7.65
N SER A 69 -26.98 -11.95 -7.20
CA SER A 69 -28.39 -11.83 -7.59
C SER A 69 -29.15 -10.70 -6.87
N ASP A 70 -28.58 -10.12 -5.81
CA ASP A 70 -29.11 -8.97 -5.10
C ASP A 70 -28.42 -7.64 -5.48
N ILE A 71 -27.20 -7.68 -6.05
CA ILE A 71 -26.51 -6.50 -6.61
C ILE A 71 -27.35 -5.81 -7.70
N ASP A 72 -27.46 -4.47 -7.64
CA ASP A 72 -27.94 -3.64 -8.76
C ASP A 72 -26.75 -3.14 -9.60
N PRO A 73 -26.51 -3.68 -10.82
CA PRO A 73 -25.37 -3.27 -11.64
C PRO A 73 -25.45 -1.82 -12.11
N ALA A 74 -26.62 -1.18 -12.05
CA ALA A 74 -26.78 0.24 -12.38
C ALA A 74 -26.37 1.17 -11.23
N ALA A 75 -26.34 0.68 -9.99
CA ALA A 75 -25.78 1.40 -8.85
C ALA A 75 -24.24 1.36 -8.86
N LEU A 76 -23.67 0.19 -9.16
CA LEU A 76 -22.21 0.03 -9.34
C LEU A 76 -21.63 0.89 -10.49
N ALA A 77 -22.45 1.26 -11.46
CA ALA A 77 -22.06 2.08 -12.61
C ALA A 77 -22.25 3.60 -12.38
N ALA A 78 -22.55 4.04 -11.15
CA ALA A 78 -22.99 5.39 -10.85
C ALA A 78 -22.16 6.06 -9.73
N ASP A 79 -21.02 6.65 -10.12
CA ASP A 79 -19.99 7.29 -9.28
C ASP A 79 -19.28 6.32 -8.30
N GLU A 80 -17.95 6.43 -8.23
CA GLU A 80 -17.09 5.64 -7.34
C GLU A 80 -17.28 6.04 -5.85
N ASP A 81 -17.85 7.23 -5.62
CA ASP A 81 -18.17 7.81 -4.30
C ASP A 81 -19.57 7.42 -3.76
N ASP A 82 -20.37 6.58 -4.45
CA ASP A 82 -21.69 6.16 -3.91
C ASP A 82 -21.52 4.99 -2.92
N ALA A 83 -21.95 5.19 -1.67
CA ALA A 83 -21.94 4.20 -0.59
C ALA A 83 -22.73 2.89 -0.91
N ALA A 84 -23.45 2.83 -2.03
CA ALA A 84 -23.98 1.60 -2.59
C ALA A 84 -22.92 0.66 -3.21
N ALA A 85 -21.73 1.15 -3.55
CA ALA A 85 -20.65 0.37 -4.16
C ALA A 85 -19.89 -0.50 -3.14
N TYR A 86 -19.59 0.04 -1.96
CA TYR A 86 -18.81 -0.66 -0.92
C TYR A 86 -19.41 -1.99 -0.43
N PRO A 87 -20.72 -2.11 -0.11
CA PRO A 87 -21.34 -3.40 0.24
C PRO A 87 -21.25 -4.45 -0.88
N ALA A 88 -21.14 -4.00 -2.13
CA ALA A 88 -20.95 -4.86 -3.30
C ALA A 88 -19.46 -5.12 -3.64
N GLY A 89 -18.52 -4.58 -2.86
CA GLY A 89 -17.14 -5.08 -2.78
C GLY A 89 -16.99 -6.16 -1.71
N PHE A 90 -17.62 -5.97 -0.54
CA PHE A 90 -17.40 -6.84 0.62
C PHE A 90 -18.16 -8.18 0.62
N GLY A 91 -19.24 -8.35 -0.14
CA GLY A 91 -20.08 -9.55 -0.05
C GLY A 91 -19.42 -10.88 -0.48
N ILE A 92 -18.25 -10.85 -1.14
CA ILE A 92 -17.44 -12.06 -1.29
C ILE A 92 -16.96 -12.59 0.07
N PHE A 93 -16.56 -11.71 0.98
CA PHE A 93 -16.07 -12.06 2.32
C PHE A 93 -17.20 -12.56 3.24
N GLU A 94 -18.45 -12.14 3.02
CA GLU A 94 -19.61 -12.73 3.70
C GLU A 94 -19.83 -14.19 3.28
N CYS A 95 -19.66 -14.48 1.99
CA CYS A 95 -19.77 -15.83 1.44
C CYS A 95 -18.55 -16.72 1.71
N VAL A 96 -17.38 -16.10 1.82
CA VAL A 96 -16.07 -16.76 1.97
C VAL A 96 -15.29 -16.09 3.11
N PRO A 97 -15.66 -16.33 4.37
CA PRO A 97 -14.99 -15.71 5.52
C PRO A 97 -13.51 -16.05 5.59
N ASP A 98 -13.12 -17.24 5.13
CA ASP A 98 -11.72 -17.69 5.14
C ASP A 98 -10.84 -16.89 4.16
N LEU A 99 -11.43 -16.26 3.12
CA LEU A 99 -10.72 -15.33 2.25
C LEU A 99 -10.43 -14.01 2.95
N LEU A 100 -11.34 -13.52 3.80
CA LEU A 100 -11.07 -12.33 4.63
C LEU A 100 -9.99 -12.62 5.67
N ILE A 101 -9.99 -13.84 6.22
CA ILE A 101 -8.96 -14.30 7.15
C ILE A 101 -7.61 -14.42 6.43
N ALA A 102 -7.57 -14.95 5.20
CA ALA A 102 -6.34 -15.00 4.41
C ALA A 102 -5.79 -13.60 4.12
N PHE A 103 -6.65 -12.66 3.70
CA PHE A 103 -6.27 -11.27 3.46
C PHE A 103 -5.75 -10.58 4.74
N ALA A 104 -6.46 -10.72 5.86
CA ALA A 104 -6.06 -10.11 7.13
C ALA A 104 -4.81 -10.78 7.75
N ALA A 105 -4.63 -12.09 7.56
CA ALA A 105 -3.41 -12.79 7.97
C ALA A 105 -2.20 -12.35 7.13
N GLN A 106 -2.36 -12.19 5.82
CA GLN A 106 -1.32 -11.65 4.94
C GLN A 106 -0.94 -10.21 5.34
N GLY A 107 -1.92 -9.35 5.63
CA GLY A 107 -1.70 -8.00 6.15
C GLY A 107 -1.03 -7.93 7.53
N LEU A 108 -0.94 -9.05 8.25
CA LEU A 108 -0.20 -9.21 9.50
C LEU A 108 1.09 -10.05 9.36
N GLY A 109 1.46 -10.47 8.14
CA GLY A 109 2.63 -11.33 7.91
C GLY A 109 2.50 -12.77 8.42
N VAL A 110 1.26 -13.23 8.66
CA VAL A 110 0.96 -14.54 9.26
C VAL A 110 0.55 -15.54 8.19
N ALA A 111 1.17 -16.72 8.17
CA ALA A 111 0.74 -17.78 7.28
C ALA A 111 -0.56 -18.44 7.81
N PRO A 112 -1.64 -18.57 7.03
CA PRO A 112 -2.91 -19.14 7.49
C PRO A 112 -2.79 -20.56 8.06
N GLU A 113 -1.74 -21.32 7.71
CA GLU A 113 -1.44 -22.65 8.25
C GLU A 113 -0.99 -22.63 9.73
N GLU A 114 -0.49 -21.50 10.23
CA GLU A 114 0.03 -21.37 11.60
C GLU A 114 -1.10 -21.18 12.64
N LEU A 115 -2.25 -20.68 12.20
CA LEU A 115 -3.44 -20.53 13.04
C LEU A 115 -4.04 -21.91 13.40
N SER A 116 -4.36 -22.11 14.68
CA SER A 116 -5.05 -23.32 15.15
C SER A 116 -6.52 -23.36 14.73
N ASP A 117 -7.13 -24.55 14.78
CA ASP A 117 -8.56 -24.74 14.49
C ASP A 117 -9.48 -23.88 15.39
N GLU A 118 -9.04 -23.53 16.61
CA GLU A 118 -9.80 -22.70 17.56
C GLU A 118 -9.72 -21.21 17.20
N GLU A 119 -8.53 -20.73 16.81
CA GLU A 119 -8.32 -19.36 16.33
C GLU A 119 -9.03 -19.13 14.99
N LYS A 120 -8.90 -20.07 14.03
CA LYS A 120 -9.64 -20.05 12.76
C LYS A 120 -11.15 -20.01 12.98
N SER A 121 -11.70 -20.86 13.85
CA SER A 121 -13.13 -20.86 14.13
C SER A 121 -13.61 -19.55 14.77
N CYS A 122 -12.78 -18.89 15.58
CA CYS A 122 -13.12 -17.59 16.15
C CYS A 122 -13.06 -16.50 15.08
N LEU A 123 -11.98 -16.45 14.29
CA LEU A 123 -11.81 -15.50 13.20
C LEU A 123 -12.95 -15.59 12.16
N GLN A 124 -13.43 -16.80 11.87
CA GLN A 124 -14.60 -17.00 11.02
C GLN A 124 -15.89 -16.41 11.62
N ASP A 125 -16.08 -16.51 12.93
CA ASP A 125 -17.24 -15.93 13.62
C ASP A 125 -17.12 -14.40 13.76
N TRP A 126 -15.90 -13.85 13.89
CA TRP A 126 -15.62 -12.42 13.77
C TRP A 126 -15.94 -11.91 12.35
N ALA A 127 -15.38 -12.54 11.31
CA ALA A 127 -15.57 -12.16 9.91
C ALA A 127 -17.05 -12.08 9.49
N ARG A 128 -17.87 -13.03 9.95
CA ARG A 128 -19.34 -13.02 9.75
C ARG A 128 -20.09 -11.94 10.54
N GLY A 129 -19.44 -11.31 11.51
CA GLY A 129 -20.01 -10.32 12.43
C GLY A 129 -19.59 -8.87 12.15
N ILE A 130 -18.69 -8.64 11.19
CA ILE A 130 -18.27 -7.29 10.80
C ILE A 130 -19.42 -6.58 10.07
N ASP A 131 -19.64 -5.30 10.39
CA ASP A 131 -20.47 -4.42 9.58
C ASP A 131 -19.62 -3.88 8.42
N PRO A 132 -19.88 -4.23 7.14
CA PRO A 132 -19.05 -3.77 6.03
C PRO A 132 -19.12 -2.25 5.83
N THR A 133 -20.13 -1.57 6.40
CA THR A 133 -20.19 -0.09 6.37
C THR A 133 -19.25 0.56 7.39
N ALA A 134 -18.63 -0.22 8.30
CA ALA A 134 -17.61 0.29 9.21
C ALA A 134 -16.34 0.74 8.47
N PHE A 135 -16.01 0.16 7.32
CA PHE A 135 -14.83 0.51 6.52
C PHE A 135 -15.00 1.77 5.65
N ASP A 136 -16.21 2.33 5.58
CA ASP A 136 -16.54 3.60 4.91
C ASP A 136 -16.51 4.81 5.88
N ALA A 137 -16.27 4.56 7.18
CA ALA A 137 -16.22 5.62 8.19
C ALA A 137 -14.83 6.26 8.29
N ASP A 138 -14.79 7.56 8.62
CA ASP A 138 -13.56 8.34 8.78
C ASP A 138 -12.51 7.60 9.64
N GLU A 139 -11.23 7.72 9.28
CA GLU A 139 -10.12 7.15 10.06
C GLU A 139 -10.19 7.56 11.55
N GLY A 140 -10.37 6.56 12.42
CA GLY A 140 -10.57 6.77 13.85
C GLY A 140 -12.03 6.76 14.33
N ASP A 141 -13.01 6.48 13.46
CA ASP A 141 -14.36 6.15 13.92
C ASP A 141 -14.32 4.87 14.80
N PRO A 142 -15.01 4.85 15.95
CA PRO A 142 -15.10 3.66 16.80
C PRO A 142 -15.53 2.38 16.07
N ALA A 143 -16.31 2.46 14.98
CA ALA A 143 -16.72 1.31 14.19
C ALA A 143 -15.54 0.67 13.42
N VAL A 144 -14.66 1.48 12.80
CA VAL A 144 -13.42 1.00 12.17
C VAL A 144 -12.55 0.29 13.20
N ILE A 145 -12.39 0.93 14.37
CA ILE A 145 -11.56 0.42 15.47
C ILE A 145 -12.16 -0.87 16.06
N GLU A 146 -13.48 -0.95 16.25
CA GLU A 146 -14.17 -2.13 16.79
C GLU A 146 -14.13 -3.31 15.79
N ALA A 147 -14.28 -3.04 14.49
CA ALA A 147 -14.11 -4.03 13.44
C ALA A 147 -12.68 -4.59 13.40
N GLY A 148 -11.66 -3.72 13.35
CA GLY A 148 -10.26 -4.13 13.30
C GLY A 148 -9.76 -4.81 14.58
N LEU A 149 -10.16 -4.33 15.77
CA LEU A 149 -9.75 -4.93 17.05
C LEU A 149 -10.43 -6.28 17.33
N GLY A 150 -11.60 -6.55 16.76
CA GLY A 150 -12.31 -7.82 16.96
C GLY A 150 -11.52 -9.05 16.50
N MET A 151 -10.71 -8.92 15.44
CA MET A 151 -9.81 -9.96 14.95
C MET A 151 -8.80 -10.39 16.02
N PHE A 152 -8.26 -9.42 16.75
CA PHE A 152 -7.23 -9.62 17.77
C PHE A 152 -7.76 -10.25 19.06
N GLU A 153 -9.08 -10.25 19.29
CA GLU A 153 -9.66 -11.06 20.37
C GLU A 153 -9.57 -12.57 20.07
N CYS A 154 -9.61 -12.94 18.78
CA CYS A 154 -9.52 -14.33 18.34
C CYS A 154 -8.10 -14.86 18.29
N VAL A 155 -7.12 -14.00 18.00
CA VAL A 155 -5.69 -14.37 18.01
C VAL A 155 -4.91 -13.38 18.90
N PRO A 156 -5.01 -13.52 20.24
CA PRO A 156 -4.37 -12.59 21.16
C PRO A 156 -2.84 -12.67 21.06
N ASP A 157 -2.30 -13.81 20.62
CA ASP A 157 -0.87 -13.95 20.34
C ASP A 157 -0.44 -13.14 19.09
N LEU A 158 -1.35 -12.75 18.18
CA LEU A 158 -1.08 -11.79 17.10
C LEU A 158 -1.17 -10.32 17.55
N LEU A 159 -1.94 -10.01 18.58
CA LEU A 159 -1.86 -8.68 19.21
C LEU A 159 -0.55 -8.54 19.99
N VAL A 160 -0.10 -9.62 20.63
CA VAL A 160 1.21 -9.67 21.28
C VAL A 160 2.33 -9.74 20.25
N SER A 161 2.19 -10.44 19.11
CA SER A 161 3.21 -10.43 18.06
C SER A 161 3.25 -9.09 17.34
N GLY A 162 2.13 -8.47 16.98
CA GLY A 162 2.10 -7.14 16.38
C GLY A 162 2.75 -6.08 17.28
N VAL A 163 2.39 -6.04 18.57
CA VAL A 163 3.03 -5.12 19.53
C VAL A 163 4.48 -5.53 19.86
N ALA A 164 4.82 -6.82 19.82
CA ALA A 164 6.21 -7.27 19.94
C ALA A 164 7.01 -6.95 18.67
N GLN A 165 6.37 -6.88 17.51
CA GLN A 165 6.94 -6.55 16.21
C GLN A 165 7.10 -5.03 16.11
N GLU A 166 6.22 -4.19 16.67
CA GLU A 166 6.53 -2.76 16.91
C GLU A 166 7.67 -2.55 17.94
N LEU A 167 8.01 -3.56 18.73
CA LEU A 167 9.14 -3.55 19.67
C LEU A 167 10.40 -4.28 19.18
N GLU A 168 10.28 -5.13 18.15
CA GLU A 168 11.37 -5.87 17.49
C GLU A 168 11.76 -5.21 16.16
N ASN A 169 10.84 -4.62 15.38
CA ASN A 169 11.07 -3.71 14.24
C ASN A 169 11.78 -2.39 14.63
N GLN A 170 12.31 -2.29 15.86
CA GLN A 170 13.52 -1.48 16.10
C GLN A 170 14.79 -2.18 15.51
N GLY A 171 14.61 -3.26 14.72
CA GLY A 171 15.47 -3.75 13.64
C GLY A 171 15.06 -5.13 13.07
N ASP A 172 15.16 -5.28 11.74
CA ASP A 172 14.96 -6.50 10.90
C ASP A 172 13.49 -6.89 10.58
N GLU A 173 13.11 -7.69 9.56
CA GLU A 173 13.80 -8.28 8.37
C GLU A 173 12.95 -7.97 7.10
N THR A 174 13.39 -7.59 5.89
CA THR A 174 14.63 -6.98 5.32
C THR A 174 14.38 -6.49 3.87
N ALA A 175 14.89 -5.33 3.46
CA ALA A 175 16.10 -5.35 2.61
C ALA A 175 17.32 -5.27 3.55
N ASN A 176 18.47 -5.85 3.21
CA ASN A 176 19.59 -5.91 4.17
C ASN A 176 20.37 -4.57 4.20
N THR A 177 19.75 -3.58 4.79
CA THR A 177 20.27 -2.22 5.04
C THR A 177 20.31 -1.95 6.56
N GLY A 178 19.18 -2.10 7.27
CA GLY A 178 19.13 -1.98 8.73
C GLY A 178 17.71 -1.98 9.33
N PRO A 179 17.56 -1.61 10.62
CA PRO A 179 16.42 -0.78 11.04
C PRO A 179 16.40 0.54 10.27
N ASP A 180 15.21 1.11 10.09
CA ASP A 180 14.95 2.53 9.75
C ASP A 180 16.03 3.44 10.35
N ASP A 181 16.76 4.15 9.48
CA ASP A 181 17.83 5.07 9.86
C ASP A 181 17.50 6.58 9.77
N HIS A 182 16.49 7.01 8.98
CA HIS A 182 15.87 8.35 9.08
C HIS A 182 14.35 8.35 8.86
N ALA A 183 13.65 9.24 9.57
CA ALA A 183 12.18 9.22 9.60
C ALA A 183 11.50 9.64 8.28
N ASP A 184 10.46 8.87 7.90
CA ASP A 184 9.48 9.09 6.82
C ASP A 184 8.75 10.46 6.81
N ILE A 185 8.91 11.27 7.86
CA ILE A 185 8.19 12.52 8.02
C ILE A 185 9.10 13.72 8.32
N ARG A 186 8.86 14.80 7.56
CA ARG A 186 9.51 16.12 7.71
C ARG A 186 9.51 16.67 9.15
N GLU A 187 8.53 16.33 9.99
CA GLU A 187 8.45 16.77 11.39
C GLU A 187 9.55 16.16 12.28
N GLU A 188 10.04 14.96 11.94
CA GLU A 188 11.06 14.21 12.69
C GLU A 188 12.40 14.10 11.93
N ALA A 189 12.48 14.71 10.74
CA ALA A 189 13.62 14.75 9.83
C ALA A 189 15.02 14.88 10.47
N THR A 190 15.96 14.07 9.99
CA THR A 190 17.36 14.08 10.45
C THR A 190 18.03 15.42 10.14
N ILE A 191 18.68 16.02 11.15
CA ILE A 191 19.34 17.32 10.99
C ILE A 191 20.64 17.17 10.17
N ALA A 192 20.57 17.58 8.90
CA ALA A 192 21.71 17.54 8.00
C ALA A 192 22.63 18.76 8.17
N ALA A 193 23.92 18.49 8.37
CA ALA A 193 24.95 19.51 8.45
C ALA A 193 25.55 19.78 7.05
N VAL A 194 25.52 21.04 6.63
CA VAL A 194 26.15 21.47 5.37
C VAL A 194 27.65 21.12 5.36
N ASP A 195 28.14 20.68 4.21
CA ASP A 195 29.49 20.16 3.94
C ASP A 195 29.87 18.87 4.72
N ALA A 196 28.90 18.16 5.30
CA ALA A 196 29.09 16.83 5.86
C ALA A 196 28.30 15.78 5.05
N PRO A 197 28.91 14.64 4.68
CA PRO A 197 28.17 13.51 4.12
C PRO A 197 27.37 12.81 5.21
N ILE A 198 26.22 12.26 4.83
CA ILE A 198 25.35 11.45 5.67
C ILE A 198 25.16 10.12 4.93
N GLU A 199 25.51 9.02 5.60
CA GLU A 199 25.15 7.67 5.18
C GLU A 199 23.69 7.46 5.62
N GLY A 200 22.86 6.94 4.71
CA GLY A 200 21.46 6.60 4.94
C GLY A 200 21.06 5.42 4.06
N ALA A 201 19.88 4.87 4.29
CA ALA A 201 19.40 3.71 3.59
C ALA A 201 17.89 3.71 3.42
N ILE A 202 17.45 3.33 2.23
CA ILE A 202 16.05 3.05 1.95
C ILE A 202 15.83 1.54 2.17
N GLU A 203 15.07 1.21 3.21
CA GLU A 203 14.77 -0.14 3.71
C GLU A 203 13.78 -0.89 2.82
N ASP A 204 12.76 -0.19 2.31
CA ASP A 204 11.79 -0.70 1.33
C ASP A 204 11.36 0.37 0.31
N ILE A 205 10.52 0.03 -0.66
CA ILE A 205 10.16 0.94 -1.78
C ILE A 205 9.22 2.09 -1.40
N TRP A 206 8.75 2.16 -0.16
CA TRP A 206 7.84 3.20 0.37
C TRP A 206 8.49 4.12 1.41
N ASP A 207 9.74 3.81 1.79
CA ASP A 207 10.56 4.55 2.74
C ASP A 207 11.02 5.91 2.14
N ILE A 208 10.94 6.96 2.95
CA ILE A 208 11.23 8.34 2.56
C ILE A 208 12.12 9.04 3.61
N ASP A 209 13.43 8.91 3.45
CA ASP A 209 14.42 9.57 4.31
C ASP A 209 14.33 11.10 4.26
N PHE A 210 13.69 11.73 5.27
CA PHE A 210 13.64 13.19 5.40
C PHE A 210 14.85 13.76 6.16
N PHE A 211 15.46 14.78 5.57
CA PHE A 211 16.52 15.59 6.15
C PHE A 211 16.16 17.06 6.24
N ALA A 212 16.55 17.73 7.31
CA ALA A 212 16.38 19.17 7.49
C ALA A 212 17.73 19.89 7.61
N PHE A 213 17.97 20.90 6.77
CA PHE A 213 19.21 21.71 6.81
C PHE A 213 18.91 23.21 6.90
N GLN A 214 19.87 23.97 7.43
CA GLN A 214 19.78 25.43 7.54
C GLN A 214 20.43 26.11 6.33
N ALA A 215 19.63 26.80 5.51
CA ALA A 215 20.12 27.60 4.39
C ALA A 215 20.31 29.08 4.76
N GLU A 216 21.22 29.77 4.06
CA GLU A 216 21.43 31.22 4.11
C GLU A 216 20.96 31.90 2.80
N ALA A 217 20.20 32.99 2.90
CA ALA A 217 19.65 33.71 1.74
C ALA A 217 20.73 34.14 0.73
N GLY A 218 20.57 33.75 -0.54
CA GLY A 218 21.47 34.04 -1.64
C GLY A 218 22.73 33.17 -1.70
N ALA A 219 22.87 32.16 -0.84
CA ALA A 219 23.84 31.10 -1.02
C ALA A 219 23.32 30.03 -2.00
N THR A 220 24.21 29.46 -2.81
CA THR A 220 23.90 28.32 -3.68
C THR A 220 24.32 27.02 -3.00
N TYR A 221 23.42 26.05 -3.00
CA TYR A 221 23.64 24.71 -2.50
C TYR A 221 23.68 23.72 -3.68
N GLN A 222 24.60 22.77 -3.61
CA GLN A 222 24.61 21.56 -4.40
C GLN A 222 24.18 20.43 -3.48
N ILE A 223 23.14 19.69 -3.87
CA ILE A 223 22.60 18.55 -3.11
C ILE A 223 22.80 17.32 -3.99
N ASP A 224 23.46 16.30 -3.44
CA ASP A 224 23.87 15.07 -4.11
C ASP A 224 23.36 13.86 -3.34
N VAL A 225 22.82 12.87 -4.04
CA VAL A 225 22.65 11.51 -3.53
C VAL A 225 23.57 10.61 -4.36
N GLU A 226 24.64 10.10 -3.73
CA GLU A 226 25.52 9.11 -4.36
C GLU A 226 25.07 7.70 -3.95
N PRO A 227 24.52 6.86 -4.86
CA PRO A 227 24.12 5.49 -4.52
C PRO A 227 25.33 4.63 -4.14
N VAL A 228 25.17 3.81 -3.09
CA VAL A 228 26.23 2.90 -2.58
C VAL A 228 25.87 1.44 -2.85
N THR A 229 24.64 1.02 -2.54
CA THR A 229 24.07 -0.28 -2.97
C THR A 229 22.73 -0.16 -3.70
N MET A 230 22.01 0.94 -3.54
CA MET A 230 20.83 1.29 -4.33
C MET A 230 21.18 1.45 -5.82
N SER A 231 20.21 1.24 -6.71
CA SER A 231 20.37 1.40 -8.16
C SER A 231 19.86 2.75 -8.68
N ASP A 232 18.69 3.20 -8.22
CA ASP A 232 17.95 4.34 -8.81
C ASP A 232 17.34 5.28 -7.73
N PRO A 233 18.17 6.10 -7.04
CA PRO A 233 17.73 7.10 -6.07
C PRO A 233 16.97 8.29 -6.68
N LEU A 234 16.01 8.78 -5.90
CA LEU A 234 15.25 10.00 -6.14
C LEU A 234 15.63 11.08 -5.11
N LEU A 235 15.54 12.34 -5.51
CA LEU A 235 15.92 13.48 -4.66
C LEU A 235 14.94 14.65 -4.83
N THR A 236 14.28 15.02 -3.73
CA THR A 236 13.30 16.12 -3.71
C THR A 236 13.69 17.18 -2.66
N LEU A 237 13.53 18.47 -3.00
CA LEU A 237 13.85 19.61 -2.13
C LEU A 237 12.57 20.43 -1.86
N HIS A 238 12.30 20.74 -0.59
CA HIS A 238 11.07 21.44 -0.16
C HIS A 238 11.31 22.68 0.72
N ASP A 239 10.38 23.65 0.63
CA ASP A 239 10.09 24.67 1.65
C ASP A 239 8.71 24.35 2.25
N ASP A 240 8.68 23.94 3.53
CA ASP A 240 7.48 23.37 4.15
C ASP A 240 6.90 22.21 3.32
N PHE A 241 5.66 22.30 2.83
CA PHE A 241 5.04 21.31 1.93
C PHE A 241 5.18 21.65 0.43
N GLU A 242 5.89 22.72 0.07
CA GLU A 242 6.09 23.14 -1.33
C GLU A 242 7.38 22.51 -1.89
N GLU A 243 7.24 21.63 -2.89
CA GLU A 243 8.37 21.18 -3.72
C GLU A 243 9.00 22.37 -4.45
N LEU A 244 10.30 22.57 -4.26
CA LEU A 244 11.11 23.59 -4.92
C LEU A 244 11.86 23.04 -6.14
N ALA A 245 12.28 21.78 -6.07
CA ALA A 245 13.02 21.07 -7.10
C ALA A 245 12.99 19.55 -6.85
N TYR A 246 13.10 18.80 -7.93
CA TYR A 246 13.19 17.34 -7.97
C TYR A 246 14.31 16.93 -8.95
N SER A 247 14.92 15.77 -8.71
CA SER A 247 15.88 15.11 -9.60
C SER A 247 15.81 13.60 -9.40
N ASP A 248 15.70 12.87 -10.51
CA ASP A 248 15.90 11.41 -10.62
C ASP A 248 17.24 11.12 -11.34
N ASP A 249 17.47 11.74 -12.50
CA ASP A 249 18.74 11.60 -13.23
C ASP A 249 19.63 12.87 -13.21
N TYR A 250 20.95 12.66 -13.15
CA TYR A 250 21.92 13.72 -13.41
C TYR A 250 23.27 13.18 -13.91
N ASN A 251 23.83 12.20 -13.20
CA ASN A 251 25.07 11.54 -13.58
C ASN A 251 24.87 10.02 -13.55
N ASP A 252 24.38 9.48 -14.67
CA ASP A 252 23.65 8.19 -14.66
C ASP A 252 22.42 8.34 -13.74
N LEU A 253 22.04 7.32 -12.99
CA LEU A 253 20.91 7.30 -12.04
C LEU A 253 21.20 8.00 -10.70
N ALA A 254 22.30 8.77 -10.58
CA ALA A 254 22.59 9.55 -9.38
C ALA A 254 22.02 10.98 -9.54
N PRO A 255 21.03 11.40 -8.73
CA PRO A 255 20.38 12.69 -8.86
C PRO A 255 21.20 13.83 -8.23
N ARG A 256 20.94 15.05 -8.69
CA ARG A 256 21.58 16.26 -8.16
C ARG A 256 20.73 17.51 -8.34
N ILE A 257 20.57 18.28 -7.26
CA ILE A 257 19.93 19.59 -7.29
C ILE A 257 20.98 20.70 -7.11
N TYR A 258 20.89 21.75 -7.93
CA TYR A 258 21.56 23.04 -7.71
C TYR A 258 20.51 24.12 -7.44
N TRP A 259 20.56 24.75 -6.26
CA TRP A 259 19.51 25.66 -5.80
C TRP A 259 20.09 26.88 -5.06
N GLU A 260 19.57 28.07 -5.34
CA GLU A 260 19.91 29.31 -4.64
C GLU A 260 18.82 29.64 -3.61
N ALA A 261 19.19 29.71 -2.34
CA ALA A 261 18.24 29.89 -1.26
C ALA A 261 17.56 31.27 -1.32
N PRO A 262 16.22 31.36 -1.47
CA PRO A 262 15.52 32.65 -1.58
C PRO A 262 15.46 33.38 -0.22
N SER A 263 15.60 32.63 0.89
CA SER A 263 15.55 33.16 2.25
C SER A 263 16.47 32.38 3.19
N THR A 264 16.77 32.93 4.36
CA THR A 264 17.45 32.20 5.44
C THR A 264 16.39 31.45 6.24
N GLY A 265 16.41 30.11 6.17
CA GLY A 265 15.38 29.25 6.74
C GLY A 265 15.83 27.79 6.83
N THR A 266 15.01 26.97 7.47
CA THR A 266 15.14 25.51 7.40
C THR A 266 14.50 25.05 6.10
N TYR A 267 15.22 24.23 5.35
CA TYR A 267 14.75 23.59 4.12
C TYR A 267 14.88 22.08 4.27
N PHE A 268 14.03 21.34 3.55
CA PHE A 268 13.91 19.90 3.71
C PHE A 268 14.34 19.19 2.43
N VAL A 269 15.01 18.07 2.58
CA VAL A 269 15.37 17.16 1.48
C VAL A 269 14.70 15.83 1.78
N ALA A 270 14.01 15.25 0.81
CA ALA A 270 13.59 13.85 0.83
C ALA A 270 14.52 13.07 -0.11
N VAL A 271 14.93 11.88 0.33
CA VAL A 271 15.55 10.86 -0.51
C VAL A 271 14.59 9.67 -0.55
N GLU A 272 14.33 9.18 -1.75
CA GLU A 272 13.47 8.02 -2.02
C GLU A 272 14.22 7.11 -3.01
N GLY A 273 13.70 5.94 -3.37
CA GLY A 273 14.30 5.11 -4.41
C GLY A 273 13.33 4.13 -5.06
N TYR A 274 13.58 3.79 -6.33
CA TYR A 274 12.81 2.71 -6.99
C TYR A 274 13.24 1.30 -6.55
N ASP A 275 14.39 1.18 -5.86
CA ASP A 275 14.88 -0.05 -5.26
C ASP A 275 15.50 0.21 -3.87
N PRO A 276 15.33 -0.69 -2.88
CA PRO A 276 15.93 -0.52 -1.56
C PRO A 276 17.46 -0.56 -1.61
N GLY A 277 18.11 0.25 -0.77
CA GLY A 277 19.56 0.23 -0.63
C GLY A 277 20.17 1.45 0.04
N THR A 278 21.47 1.32 0.34
CA THR A 278 22.28 2.39 0.94
C THR A 278 22.71 3.44 -0.08
N TYR A 279 22.83 4.68 0.38
CA TYR A 279 23.31 5.82 -0.37
C TYR A 279 24.17 6.76 0.49
N THR A 280 24.63 7.88 -0.06
CA THR A 280 25.25 8.97 0.70
C THR A 280 24.71 10.32 0.24
N LEU A 281 24.00 11.03 1.13
CA LEU A 281 23.56 12.40 0.93
C LEU A 281 24.72 13.38 1.22
N THR A 282 24.89 14.39 0.37
CA THR A 282 25.77 15.53 0.64
C THR A 282 25.10 16.84 0.25
N ILE A 283 25.04 17.79 1.20
CA ILE A 283 24.56 19.16 0.97
C ILE A 283 25.77 20.10 1.06
N ALA A 284 26.28 20.58 -0.07
CA ALA A 284 27.50 21.39 -0.15
C ALA A 284 27.22 22.86 -0.54
N ALA A 285 27.76 23.81 0.23
CA ALA A 285 27.68 25.23 -0.10
C ALA A 285 28.75 25.63 -1.14
N GLN A 286 28.37 26.44 -2.13
CA GLN A 286 29.22 26.84 -3.28
C GLN A 286 29.86 28.24 -3.13
#